data_AF-A0A2E4Y9D4-F1
#
_entry.id   AF-A0A2E4Y9D4-F1
#
_cell.length_a   1.000
_cell.length_b   1.000
_cell.length_c   1.000
_cell.angle_alpha   90.00
_cell.angle_beta   90.00
_cell.angle_gamma   90.00
#
_symmetry.space_group_name_H-M   'P 1'
#
loop_
_entity.id
_entity.type
_entity.pdbx_description
1 polymer ?
#
loop_
_entity_poly.entity_id
_entity_poly.type
_entity_poly.pdbx_seq_one_letter_code
_entity_poly.pdbx_strand_id
1 'polypeptide(L)'
;MLAQSRLTGFVVVLLAMVACGDSREVGSPADALLADADAISRGRLLFVGTCAGYCHKLTPERVDAVYLFDCEWKHGSTDQQIFNTISNGVPNTRMVGFGTNFPEGESDLWKIIAFLKSNRGSCA
;
A
#
# COMPACT_ATOMS: atom_id res chain seq x y z
N MET A 1 -53.21 -53.83 17.94
CA MET A 1 -53.53 -52.61 18.72
C MET A 1 -52.22 -51.99 19.18
N LEU A 2 -51.92 -50.77 18.71
CA LEU A 2 -50.96 -49.75 19.21
C LEU A 2 -49.47 -50.17 19.39
N ALA A 3 -48.44 -49.41 18.98
CA ALA A 3 -48.33 -48.06 18.46
C ALA A 3 -46.99 -47.93 17.69
N GLN A 4 -47.00 -47.20 16.58
CA GLN A 4 -45.78 -46.75 15.90
C GLN A 4 -45.19 -45.59 16.69
N SER A 5 -43.91 -45.67 17.09
CA SER A 5 -43.18 -44.51 17.61
C SER A 5 -42.25 -43.99 16.53
N ARG A 6 -42.65 -42.88 15.91
CA ARG A 6 -41.81 -42.09 15.02
C ARG A 6 -40.82 -41.32 15.87
N LEU A 7 -39.55 -41.70 15.86
CA LEU A 7 -38.49 -40.83 16.36
C LEU A 7 -37.80 -40.17 15.17
N THR A 8 -38.43 -39.08 14.77
CA THR A 8 -37.96 -38.08 13.83
C THR A 8 -36.61 -37.52 14.28
N GLY A 9 -35.66 -37.44 13.35
CA GLY A 9 -34.73 -36.31 13.22
C GLY A 9 -33.71 -36.11 14.34
N PHE A 10 -32.52 -36.68 14.16
CA PHE A 10 -31.29 -36.06 14.64
C PHE A 10 -30.46 -35.70 13.41
N VAL A 11 -30.92 -34.68 12.67
CA VAL A 11 -30.06 -33.93 11.76
C VAL A 11 -29.10 -33.19 12.67
N VAL A 12 -27.92 -33.77 12.89
CA VAL A 12 -26.79 -33.08 13.51
C VAL A 12 -26.36 -32.00 12.53
N VAL A 13 -26.96 -30.82 12.69
CA VAL A 13 -26.52 -29.58 12.08
C VAL A 13 -25.15 -29.29 12.69
N LEU A 14 -24.10 -29.72 12.01
CA LEU A 14 -22.75 -29.25 12.26
C LEU A 14 -22.73 -27.75 11.96
N LEU A 15 -22.82 -26.96 13.03
CA LEU A 15 -22.63 -25.52 13.06
C LEU A 15 -21.37 -25.19 12.25
N ALA A 16 -21.57 -24.54 11.11
CA ALA A 16 -20.53 -23.81 10.41
C ALA A 16 -20.06 -22.68 11.34
N MET A 17 -18.88 -22.83 11.93
CA MET A 17 -18.12 -21.72 12.49
C MET A 17 -17.66 -20.85 11.32
N VAL A 18 -18.53 -19.93 10.88
CA VAL A 18 -18.12 -18.77 10.08
C VAL A 18 -17.29 -17.91 11.01
N ALA A 19 -15.98 -18.12 10.98
CA ALA A 19 -15.02 -17.14 11.49
C ALA A 19 -15.17 -15.88 10.63
N CYS A 20 -15.81 -14.85 11.18
CA CYS A 20 -15.63 -13.50 10.67
C CYS A 20 -14.15 -13.14 10.90
N GLY A 21 -13.31 -13.41 9.90
CA GLY A 21 -11.98 -12.83 9.82
C GLY A 21 -12.14 -11.33 9.66
N ASP A 22 -12.09 -10.59 10.77
CA ASP A 22 -11.78 -9.18 10.76
C ASP A 22 -10.32 -9.07 10.34
N SER A 23 -10.10 -9.00 9.03
CA SER A 23 -8.81 -8.64 8.45
C SER A 23 -8.56 -7.18 8.81
N ARG A 24 -8.14 -6.93 10.06
CA ARG A 24 -7.50 -5.68 10.41
C ARG A 24 -6.21 -5.64 9.61
N GLU A 25 -6.25 -4.95 8.48
CA GLU A 25 -5.07 -4.48 7.78
C GLU A 25 -4.19 -3.82 8.84
N VAL A 26 -3.12 -4.51 9.26
CA VAL A 26 -2.10 -3.91 10.12
C VAL A 26 -1.50 -2.80 9.27
N GLY A 27 -1.78 -1.55 9.66
CA GLY A 27 -1.33 -0.38 8.91
C GLY A 27 0.16 -0.44 8.61
N SER A 28 0.54 0.03 7.43
CA SER A 28 1.94 0.07 7.02
C SER A 28 2.73 1.06 7.90
N PRO A 29 4.07 1.02 7.91
CA PRO A 29 4.85 2.07 8.54
C PRO A 29 4.51 3.48 8.01
N ALA A 30 4.10 3.60 6.74
CA ALA A 30 3.67 4.88 6.18
C ALA A 30 2.36 5.39 6.80
N ASP A 31 1.43 4.52 7.22
CA ASP A 31 0.19 4.92 7.89
C ASP A 31 0.46 5.65 9.21
N ALA A 32 1.43 5.15 9.99
CA ALA A 32 1.84 5.78 11.24
C ALA A 32 2.48 7.16 11.03
N LEU A 33 3.10 7.40 9.87
CA LEU A 33 3.80 8.64 9.54
C LEU A 33 2.86 9.74 9.00
N LEU A 34 1.61 9.42 8.66
CA LEU A 34 0.67 10.42 8.12
C LEU A 34 0.31 11.53 9.11
N ALA A 35 0.40 11.25 10.42
CA ALA A 35 0.15 12.23 11.48
C ALA A 35 1.39 13.07 11.84
N ASP A 36 2.57 12.75 11.28
CA ASP A 36 3.84 13.41 11.57
C ASP A 36 4.22 14.37 10.43
N ALA A 37 4.04 15.67 10.67
CA ALA A 37 4.32 16.71 9.67
C ALA A 37 5.81 16.77 9.28
N ASP A 38 6.73 16.45 10.20
CA ASP A 38 8.16 16.44 9.93
C ASP A 38 8.53 15.23 9.06
N ALA A 39 7.91 14.07 9.30
CA ALA A 39 8.05 12.90 8.45
C ALA A 39 7.57 13.16 7.01
N ILE A 40 6.40 13.80 6.85
CA ILE A 40 5.87 14.18 5.53
C ILE A 40 6.80 15.20 4.84
N SER A 41 7.28 16.21 5.56
CA SER A 41 8.22 17.21 5.04
C SER A 41 9.53 16.55 4.57
N ARG A 42 10.08 15.65 5.38
CA ARG A 42 11.27 14.86 5.04
C ARG A 42 11.03 14.01 3.79
N GLY A 43 9.90 13.30 3.73
CA GLY A 43 9.49 12.51 2.57
C GLY A 43 9.40 13.33 1.29
N ARG A 44 8.84 14.54 1.37
CA ARG A 44 8.78 15.48 0.25
C ARG A 44 10.17 15.89 -0.23
N LEU A 45 11.07 16.26 0.67
CA LEU A 45 12.43 16.70 0.30
C LEU A 45 13.21 15.57 -0.40
N LEU A 46 13.08 14.34 0.12
CA LEU A 46 13.67 13.16 -0.51
C LEU A 46 13.05 12.87 -1.88
N PHE A 47 11.72 12.92 -2.00
CA PHE A 47 11.05 12.74 -3.28
C PHE A 47 11.50 13.78 -4.32
N VAL A 48 11.60 15.05 -3.91
CA VAL A 48 12.09 16.13 -4.79
C VAL A 48 13.53 15.90 -5.22
N GLY A 49 14.42 15.56 -4.28
CA GLY A 49 15.84 15.37 -4.57
C GLY A 49 16.15 14.11 -5.38
N THR A 50 15.42 13.02 -5.15
CA THR A 50 15.77 11.69 -5.68
C THR A 50 14.87 11.23 -6.82
N CYS A 51 13.59 11.62 -6.82
CA CYS A 51 12.61 11.14 -7.80
C CYS A 51 12.22 12.23 -8.78
N ALA A 52 11.72 13.37 -8.28
CA ALA A 52 11.20 14.44 -9.13
C ALA A 52 12.27 15.31 -9.78
N GLY A 53 13.46 15.39 -9.17
CA GLY A 53 14.63 16.03 -9.75
C GLY A 53 15.11 15.37 -11.05
N TYR A 54 14.69 14.13 -11.31
CA TYR A 54 15.15 13.34 -12.46
C TYR A 54 14.03 12.89 -13.40
N CYS A 55 12.95 12.30 -12.86
CA CYS A 55 11.99 11.55 -13.69
C CYS A 55 10.53 11.93 -13.40
N HIS A 56 10.06 11.73 -12.17
CA HIS A 56 8.66 11.97 -11.81
C HIS A 56 8.35 13.45 -11.67
N LYS A 57 7.08 13.84 -11.70
CA LYS A 57 6.67 15.25 -11.55
C LYS A 57 5.72 15.41 -10.37
N LEU A 58 5.79 16.57 -9.74
CA LEU A 58 4.86 16.98 -8.68
C LEU A 58 3.49 17.38 -9.26
N THR A 59 3.44 17.65 -10.56
CA THR A 59 2.26 18.08 -11.31
C THR A 59 2.02 17.15 -12.51
N PRO A 60 0.77 17.05 -13.01
CA PRO A 60 0.47 16.26 -14.20
C PRO A 60 1.14 16.87 -15.42
N GLU A 61 2.22 16.26 -15.88
CA GLU A 61 3.01 16.69 -17.03
C GLU A 61 3.30 15.52 -17.94
N ARG A 62 3.38 15.77 -19.25
CA ARG A 62 3.73 14.74 -20.22
C ARG A 62 5.25 14.53 -20.22
N VAL A 63 5.69 13.52 -19.49
CA VAL A 63 7.08 13.03 -19.45
C VAL A 63 7.11 11.50 -19.59
N ASP A 64 8.29 10.91 -19.72
CA ASP A 64 8.46 9.46 -19.86
C ASP A 64 8.13 8.68 -18.57
N ALA A 65 8.00 9.36 -17.43
CA ALA A 65 7.63 8.77 -16.14
C ALA A 65 6.14 8.93 -15.85
N VAL A 66 5.57 7.99 -15.08
CA VAL A 66 4.18 8.08 -14.62
C VAL A 66 4.00 9.20 -13.59
N TYR A 67 2.80 9.78 -13.56
CA TYR A 67 2.37 10.67 -12.49
C TYR A 67 1.98 9.83 -11.27
N LEU A 68 2.50 10.17 -10.09
CA LEU A 68 2.41 9.30 -8.89
C LEU A 68 1.35 9.75 -7.87
N PHE A 69 0.62 10.84 -8.16
CA PHE A 69 -0.38 11.39 -7.25
C PHE A 69 -1.82 11.20 -7.77
N ASP A 70 -2.00 10.39 -8.80
CA ASP A 70 -3.31 9.95 -9.27
C ASP A 70 -3.63 8.51 -8.81
N CYS A 71 -4.69 7.97 -9.39
CA CYS A 71 -5.23 6.66 -9.05
C CYS A 71 -4.63 5.52 -9.91
N GLU A 72 -3.78 5.83 -10.89
CA GLU A 72 -3.28 4.85 -11.86
C GLU A 72 -1.91 4.30 -11.43
N TRP A 73 -1.90 3.06 -10.92
CA TRP A 73 -0.69 2.39 -10.44
C TRP A 73 -0.35 1.17 -11.28
N LYS A 74 0.75 1.24 -12.03
CA LYS A 74 1.19 0.16 -12.95
C LYS A 74 1.87 -1.01 -12.24
N HIS A 75 2.39 -0.81 -11.03
CA HIS A 75 3.21 -1.79 -10.31
C HIS A 75 2.66 -2.11 -8.90
N GLY A 76 1.35 -1.93 -8.72
CA GLY A 76 0.69 -2.08 -7.42
C GLY A 76 0.61 -0.76 -6.66
N SER A 77 -0.42 -0.65 -5.79
CA SER A 77 -0.81 0.60 -5.13
C SER A 77 -0.81 0.51 -3.61
N THR A 78 -0.49 -0.66 -3.03
CA THR A 78 -0.32 -0.80 -1.58
C THR A 78 1.03 -0.25 -1.14
N ASP A 79 1.13 0.24 0.09
CA ASP A 79 2.35 0.86 0.60
C ASP A 79 3.56 -0.10 0.51
N GLN A 80 3.37 -1.39 0.77
CA GLN A 80 4.41 -2.41 0.62
C GLN A 80 4.79 -2.67 -0.86
N GLN A 81 3.84 -2.63 -1.79
CA GLN A 81 4.14 -2.76 -3.22
C GLN A 81 4.93 -1.55 -3.74
N ILE A 82 4.59 -0.35 -3.26
CA ILE A 82 5.33 0.88 -3.57
C ILE A 82 6.75 0.79 -3.00
N PHE A 83 6.90 0.38 -1.74
CA PHE A 83 8.20 0.12 -1.12
C PHE A 83 9.03 -0.84 -1.96
N ASN A 84 8.47 -1.99 -2.34
CA ASN A 84 9.17 -3.00 -3.15
C ASN A 84 9.55 -2.46 -4.53
N THR A 85 8.68 -1.66 -5.16
CA THR A 85 8.95 -1.06 -6.47
C THR A 85 10.09 -0.04 -6.41
N ILE A 86 10.14 0.80 -5.37
CA ILE A 86 11.23 1.77 -5.19
C ILE A 86 12.54 1.04 -4.83
N SER A 87 12.47 0.04 -3.96
CA SER A 87 13.63 -0.73 -3.53
C SER A 87 14.25 -1.53 -4.68
N ASN A 88 13.43 -2.21 -5.48
CA ASN A 88 13.91 -3.11 -6.54
C ASN A 88 14.05 -2.43 -7.91
N GLY A 89 13.38 -1.29 -8.11
CA GLY A 89 13.22 -0.67 -9.42
C GLY A 89 12.21 -1.43 -10.29
N VAL A 90 12.08 -0.99 -11.54
CA VAL A 90 11.20 -1.62 -12.53
C VAL A 90 12.04 -2.19 -13.67
N PRO A 91 12.09 -3.53 -13.84
CA PRO A 91 12.87 -4.18 -14.89
C PRO A 91 12.55 -3.65 -16.28
N ASN A 92 13.57 -3.55 -17.14
CA ASN A 92 13.47 -3.04 -18.52
C ASN A 92 12.95 -1.59 -18.62
N THR A 93 13.15 -0.79 -17.56
CA THR A 93 12.87 0.65 -17.56
C THR A 93 14.08 1.42 -17.04
N ARG A 94 13.96 2.75 -17.03
CA ARG A 94 14.94 3.65 -16.41
C ARG A 94 14.81 3.76 -14.88
N MET A 95 13.76 3.23 -14.28
CA MET A 95 13.54 3.31 -12.84
C MET A 95 14.41 2.27 -12.13
N VAL A 96 15.59 2.69 -11.69
CA VAL A 96 16.54 1.86 -10.95
C VAL A 96 16.00 1.52 -9.56
N GLY A 97 16.51 0.43 -8.98
CA GLY A 97 16.25 0.09 -7.58
C GLY A 97 17.13 0.91 -6.65
N PHE A 98 16.51 1.58 -5.68
CA PHE A 98 17.22 2.38 -4.70
C PHE A 98 17.65 1.57 -3.47
N GLY A 99 17.07 0.38 -3.25
CA GLY A 99 17.27 -0.41 -2.04
C GLY A 99 17.11 0.44 -0.79
N THR A 100 18.11 0.39 0.09
CA THR A 100 18.17 1.18 1.33
C THR A 100 19.07 2.41 1.22
N ASN A 101 19.40 2.89 0.01
CA ASN A 101 20.36 3.96 -0.23
C ASN A 101 19.81 5.38 0.00
N PHE A 102 19.01 5.57 1.06
CA PHE A 102 18.59 6.88 1.55
C PHE A 102 19.40 7.24 2.81
N PRO A 103 19.51 8.54 3.18
CA PRO A 103 20.34 8.94 4.31
C PRO A 103 19.99 8.25 5.64
N GLU A 104 18.71 7.98 5.90
CA GLU A 104 18.24 7.20 7.06
C GLU A 104 17.72 5.80 6.66
N GLY A 105 18.19 5.25 5.55
CA GLY A 105 17.83 3.92 5.09
C GLY A 105 16.34 3.76 4.78
N GLU A 106 15.77 2.60 5.13
CA GLU A 106 14.36 2.28 4.86
C GLU A 106 13.37 3.23 5.55
N SER A 107 13.75 3.84 6.69
CA SER A 107 12.91 4.84 7.35
C SER A 107 12.58 6.00 6.40
N ASP A 108 13.59 6.49 5.68
CA ASP A 108 13.40 7.57 4.71
C ASP A 108 12.55 7.13 3.51
N LEU A 109 12.64 5.87 3.10
CA LEU A 109 11.75 5.33 2.06
C LEU A 109 10.28 5.31 2.53
N TRP A 110 10.00 4.90 3.77
CA TRP A 110 8.65 4.96 4.32
C TRP A 110 8.12 6.40 4.42
N LYS A 111 8.98 7.37 4.72
CA LYS A 111 8.61 8.81 4.69
C LYS A 111 8.25 9.27 3.27
N ILE A 112 8.96 8.81 2.22
CA ILE A 112 8.58 9.09 0.82
C ILE A 112 7.19 8.52 0.52
N ILE A 113 6.91 7.29 0.95
CA ILE A 113 5.60 6.65 0.73
C ILE A 113 4.49 7.40 1.48
N ALA A 114 4.74 7.82 2.72
CA ALA A 114 3.83 8.65 3.48
C ALA A 114 3.53 9.99 2.75
N PHE A 115 4.56 10.63 2.20
CA PHE A 115 4.38 11.84 1.37
C PHE A 115 3.56 11.59 0.11
N LEU A 116 3.80 10.48 -0.61
CA LEU A 116 2.96 10.11 -1.77
C LEU A 116 1.51 9.96 -1.32
N LYS A 117 1.28 9.18 -0.26
CA LYS A 117 -0.05 8.89 0.29
C LYS A 117 -0.79 10.14 0.74
N SER A 118 -0.11 11.09 1.41
CA SER A 118 -0.72 12.34 1.87
C SER A 118 -1.08 13.32 0.75
N ASN A 119 -0.55 13.12 -0.47
CA ASN A 119 -0.76 14.00 -1.62
C ASN A 119 -1.51 13.32 -2.78
N ARG A 120 -1.90 12.04 -2.64
CA ARG A 120 -2.70 11.35 -3.65
C ARG A 120 -4.08 12.02 -3.74
N GLY A 121 -4.53 12.26 -4.97
CA GLY A 121 -5.89 12.71 -5.23
C GLY A 121 -6.91 11.74 -4.68
N SER A 122 -8.11 12.23 -4.37
CA SER A 122 -9.23 11.38 -3.98
C SER A 122 -9.63 10.50 -5.17
N CYS A 123 -9.50 9.18 -5.01
CA CYS A 123 -9.93 8.20 -5.98
C CYS A 123 -11.36 7.76 -5.67
N ALA A 124 -12.21 7.69 -6.71
CA ALA A 124 -13.58 7.18 -6.63
C ALA A 124 -13.61 5.66 -6.81
#